data_AF-A0A815ZWP8-F1
#
_entry.id   AF-A0A815ZWP8-F1
#
_cell.length_a   1.000
_cell.length_b   1.000
_cell.length_c   1.000
_cell.angle_alpha   90.00
_cell.angle_beta   90.00
_cell.angle_gamma   90.00
#
_symmetry.space_group_name_H-M   'P 1'
#
loop_
_entity.id
_entity.type
_entity.pdbx_description
1 polymer ?
#
loop_
_entity_poly.entity_id
_entity_poly.type
_entity_poly.pdbx_seq_one_letter_code
_entity_poly.pdbx_strand_id
1 'polypeptide(L)'
;LEILIGDYMNQIYNTLHEQTTNPKNINDSSEMLEYVYRDLFLWALLTHRIEMAKLFLTNMKTRICAALIVSKILKTYQSYASDNDSKGILKTEADDFESYAIECVRCCYNYDKLKACEIIIRQIKFFGSVTCLQVAIAADDKAFVHEETCHLLLTNIWFDKIDPVQTSTKEIIKIFISLLTLGMMAHSLVLFRTVETSDSKVSQPSLK
;
A
#
# COMPACT_ATOMS: atom_id res chain seq x y z
N LEU A 1 2.00 -15.04 16.60
CA LEU A 1 1.58 -14.12 15.51
C LEU A 1 2.53 -12.94 15.35
N GLU A 2 3.05 -12.34 16.44
CA GLU A 2 4.15 -11.36 16.38
C GLU A 2 5.38 -11.89 15.63
N ILE A 3 5.79 -13.13 15.88
CA ILE A 3 6.91 -13.76 15.17
C ILE A 3 6.60 -13.92 13.66
N LEU A 4 5.32 -14.00 13.28
CA LEU A 4 4.89 -14.37 11.93
C LEU A 4 4.85 -13.19 10.95
N ILE A 5 4.52 -12.00 11.47
CA ILE A 5 4.26 -10.78 10.68
C ILE A 5 5.11 -9.59 11.19
N GLY A 6 5.71 -9.67 12.38
CA GLY A 6 6.49 -8.60 13.01
C GLY A 6 5.65 -7.63 13.85
N ASP A 7 6.25 -6.49 14.21
CA ASP A 7 5.67 -5.42 15.06
C ASP A 7 4.30 -4.89 14.57
N TYR A 8 3.95 -5.14 13.32
CA TYR A 8 2.68 -4.72 12.71
C TYR A 8 1.44 -5.36 13.37
N MET A 9 1.56 -6.57 13.92
CA MET A 9 0.41 -7.21 14.59
C MET A 9 0.10 -6.59 15.95
N ASN A 10 1.09 -6.08 16.68
CA ASN A 10 0.85 -5.43 17.97
C ASN A 10 -0.04 -4.20 17.84
N GLN A 11 0.14 -3.45 16.75
CA GLN A 11 -0.76 -2.35 16.44
C GLN A 11 -2.17 -2.86 16.16
N ILE A 12 -2.35 -3.96 15.41
CA ILE A 12 -3.68 -4.54 15.15
C ILE A 12 -4.37 -4.99 16.45
N TYR A 13 -3.66 -5.68 17.34
CA TYR A 13 -4.22 -6.13 18.62
C TYR A 13 -4.55 -4.96 19.55
N ASN A 14 -3.72 -3.92 19.58
CA ASN A 14 -3.97 -2.72 20.37
C ASN A 14 -5.19 -1.96 19.82
N THR A 15 -5.32 -1.81 18.50
CA THR A 15 -6.50 -1.17 17.87
C THR A 15 -7.78 -1.96 18.17
N LEU A 16 -7.72 -3.29 18.15
CA LEU A 16 -8.84 -4.15 18.54
C LEU A 16 -9.25 -3.94 20.01
N HIS A 17 -8.28 -3.80 20.91
CA HIS A 17 -8.52 -3.55 22.33
C HIS A 17 -9.08 -2.14 22.59
N GLU A 18 -8.64 -1.15 21.81
CA GLU A 18 -9.12 0.22 21.86
C GLU A 18 -10.57 0.35 21.34
N GLN A 19 -10.92 -0.41 20.29
CA GLN A 19 -12.28 -0.51 19.74
C GLN A 19 -13.27 -1.19 20.70
N THR A 20 -12.82 -2.15 21.52
CA THR A 20 -13.66 -2.81 22.54
C THR A 20 -13.88 -1.96 23.79
N THR A 21 -12.99 -1.00 24.08
CA THR A 21 -13.01 -0.23 25.33
C THR A 21 -13.68 1.15 25.21
N ASN A 22 -13.89 1.67 23.99
CA ASN A 22 -14.55 2.96 23.80
C ASN A 22 -15.41 2.99 22.51
N PRO A 23 -16.66 2.50 22.55
CA PRO A 23 -17.57 2.55 21.40
C PRO A 23 -18.14 3.97 21.25
N LYS A 24 -17.35 4.92 20.76
CA LYS A 24 -17.82 6.29 20.50
C LYS A 24 -18.18 6.49 19.03
N ASN A 25 -19.49 6.61 18.85
CA ASN A 25 -20.23 7.27 17.78
C ASN A 25 -20.45 6.48 16.47
N ILE A 26 -21.54 5.72 16.52
CA ILE A 26 -22.12 4.88 15.47
C ILE A 26 -22.51 5.73 14.24
N ASN A 27 -21.52 6.01 13.40
CA ASN A 27 -21.64 5.97 11.93
C ASN A 27 -20.93 4.69 11.37
N ASP A 28 -20.61 3.77 12.29
CA ASP A 28 -19.52 2.80 12.26
C ASP A 28 -19.86 1.43 11.66
N SER A 29 -21.08 1.19 11.18
CA SER A 29 -21.47 -0.16 10.72
C SER A 29 -20.60 -0.65 9.56
N SER A 30 -20.22 0.24 8.63
CA SER A 30 -19.32 -0.13 7.54
C SER A 30 -17.88 -0.38 7.99
N GLU A 31 -17.36 0.35 8.98
CA GLU A 31 -15.98 0.13 9.46
C GLU A 31 -15.89 -1.14 10.30
N MET A 32 -16.89 -1.40 11.15
CA MET A 32 -17.00 -2.64 11.91
C MET A 32 -17.08 -3.87 11.01
N LEU A 33 -17.79 -3.78 9.88
CA LEU A 33 -17.83 -4.87 8.90
C LEU A 33 -16.43 -5.15 8.29
N GLU A 34 -15.62 -4.13 7.98
CA GLU A 34 -14.26 -4.34 7.48
C GLU A 34 -13.38 -5.07 8.52
N TYR A 35 -13.53 -4.72 9.81
CA TYR A 35 -12.85 -5.44 10.90
C TYR A 35 -13.29 -6.90 10.99
N VAL A 36 -14.60 -7.18 10.89
CA VAL A 36 -15.12 -8.56 10.90
C VAL A 36 -14.60 -9.35 9.70
N TYR A 37 -14.61 -8.76 8.49
CA TYR A 37 -14.08 -9.43 7.29
C TYR A 37 -12.59 -9.70 7.42
N ARG A 38 -11.81 -8.74 7.93
CA ARG A 38 -10.38 -8.91 8.19
C ARG A 38 -10.13 -10.07 9.16
N ASP A 39 -10.86 -10.13 10.27
CA ASP A 39 -10.66 -11.15 11.29
C ASP A 39 -11.05 -12.55 10.78
N LEU A 40 -12.14 -12.64 10.00
CA LEU A 40 -12.56 -13.88 9.37
C LEU A 40 -11.56 -14.33 8.28
N PHE A 41 -11.00 -13.38 7.53
CA PHE A 41 -9.94 -13.63 6.57
C PHE A 41 -8.66 -14.15 7.24
N LEU A 42 -8.22 -13.50 8.32
CA LEU A 42 -7.05 -13.95 9.09
C LEU A 42 -7.30 -15.33 9.70
N TRP A 43 -8.49 -15.61 10.21
CA TRP A 43 -8.87 -16.92 10.70
C TRP A 43 -8.82 -17.99 9.60
N ALA A 44 -9.36 -17.70 8.41
CA ALA A 44 -9.32 -18.63 7.27
C ALA A 44 -7.87 -18.92 6.85
N LEU A 45 -7.00 -17.91 6.87
CA LEU A 45 -5.59 -18.06 6.55
C LEU A 45 -4.84 -18.91 7.59
N LEU A 46 -5.02 -18.61 8.88
CA LEU A 46 -4.36 -19.35 9.98
C LEU A 46 -4.82 -20.81 10.07
N THR A 47 -6.04 -21.11 9.62
CA THR A 47 -6.56 -22.48 9.52
C THR A 47 -6.25 -23.18 8.19
N HIS A 48 -5.43 -22.57 7.33
CA HIS A 48 -5.03 -23.08 6.01
C HIS A 48 -6.22 -23.33 5.05
N ARG A 49 -7.29 -22.53 5.14
CA ARG A 49 -8.46 -22.61 4.25
C ARG A 49 -8.37 -21.56 3.15
N ILE A 50 -7.42 -21.77 2.23
CA ILE A 50 -7.00 -20.79 1.21
C ILE A 50 -8.15 -20.33 0.30
N GLU A 51 -9.03 -21.24 -0.12
CA GLU A 51 -10.17 -20.89 -0.98
C GLU A 51 -11.17 -19.95 -0.29
N MET A 52 -11.40 -20.14 1.02
CA MET A 52 -12.22 -19.19 1.79
C MET A 52 -11.50 -17.86 1.99
N ALA A 53 -10.18 -17.88 2.21
CA ALA A 53 -9.39 -16.65 2.30
C ALA A 53 -9.49 -15.83 1.00
N LYS A 54 -9.43 -16.48 -0.18
CA LYS A 54 -9.64 -15.82 -1.49
C LYS A 54 -11.03 -15.18 -1.61
N LEU A 55 -12.09 -15.85 -1.12
CA LEU A 55 -13.45 -15.28 -1.12
C LEU A 55 -13.57 -14.05 -0.22
N PHE A 56 -12.97 -14.06 0.97
CA PHE A 56 -12.97 -12.85 1.81
C PHE A 56 -12.10 -11.75 1.20
N LEU A 57 -10.99 -12.12 0.57
CA LEU A 57 -10.11 -11.20 -0.13
C LEU A 57 -10.83 -10.41 -1.22
N THR A 58 -11.67 -11.05 -2.03
CA THR A 58 -12.41 -10.34 -3.08
C THR A 58 -13.48 -9.38 -2.53
N ASN A 59 -13.96 -9.58 -1.31
CA ASN A 59 -14.99 -8.73 -0.69
C ASN A 59 -14.41 -7.55 0.10
N MET A 60 -13.16 -7.60 0.53
CA MET A 60 -12.52 -6.51 1.26
C MET A 60 -12.27 -5.30 0.36
N LYS A 61 -12.22 -4.08 0.94
CA LYS A 61 -11.80 -2.89 0.18
C LYS A 61 -10.27 -2.81 0.03
N THR A 62 -9.54 -3.33 1.01
CA THR A 62 -8.06 -3.26 1.09
C THR A 62 -7.40 -4.54 0.58
N ARG A 63 -7.79 -4.98 -0.63
CA ARG A 63 -7.41 -6.30 -1.20
C ARG A 63 -5.92 -6.42 -1.51
N ILE A 64 -5.32 -5.34 -2.03
CA ILE A 64 -3.88 -5.30 -2.38
C ILE A 64 -3.03 -5.57 -1.12
N CYS A 65 -3.25 -4.78 -0.07
CA CYS A 65 -2.51 -4.96 1.19
C CYS A 65 -2.79 -6.32 1.84
N ALA A 66 -4.06 -6.77 1.84
CA ALA A 66 -4.40 -8.07 2.42
C ALA A 66 -3.71 -9.24 1.69
N ALA A 67 -3.58 -9.17 0.37
CA ALA A 67 -2.86 -10.18 -0.42
C ALA A 67 -1.36 -10.20 -0.09
N LEU A 68 -0.72 -9.02 0.06
CA LEU A 68 0.69 -8.93 0.47
C LEU A 68 0.91 -9.46 1.90
N ILE A 69 -0.03 -9.21 2.81
CA ILE A 69 0.00 -9.78 4.17
C ILE A 69 -0.08 -11.31 4.11
N VAL A 70 -0.91 -11.87 3.23
CA VAL A 70 -0.97 -13.32 3.02
C VAL A 70 0.36 -13.87 2.51
N SER A 71 0.95 -13.23 1.49
CA SER A 71 2.29 -13.62 0.99
C SER A 71 3.31 -13.66 2.13
N LYS A 72 3.37 -12.61 2.97
CA LYS A 72 4.23 -12.58 4.16
C LYS A 72 4.00 -13.78 5.07
N ILE A 73 2.74 -14.04 5.42
CA ILE A 73 2.36 -15.10 6.37
C ILE A 73 2.73 -16.47 5.81
N LEU A 74 2.41 -16.74 4.54
CA LEU A 74 2.71 -18.02 3.88
C LEU A 74 4.21 -18.25 3.73
N LYS A 75 5.00 -17.22 3.37
CA LYS A 75 6.47 -17.28 3.34
C LYS A 75 7.04 -17.55 4.74
N THR A 76 6.45 -16.98 5.78
CA THR A 76 6.86 -17.31 7.15
C THR A 76 6.48 -18.75 7.51
N TYR A 77 5.27 -19.24 7.17
CA TYR A 77 4.90 -20.65 7.35
C TYR A 77 5.86 -21.60 6.63
N GLN A 78 6.28 -21.25 5.42
CA GLN A 78 7.27 -22.00 4.64
C GLN A 78 8.60 -22.14 5.39
N SER A 79 9.04 -21.09 6.10
CA SER A 79 10.28 -21.12 6.89
C SER A 79 10.21 -22.11 8.06
N TYR A 80 9.01 -22.35 8.61
CA TYR A 80 8.76 -23.28 9.71
C TYR A 80 8.43 -24.71 9.27
N ALA A 81 7.95 -24.90 8.04
CA ALA A 81 7.68 -26.24 7.51
C ALA A 81 8.99 -27.07 7.47
N SER A 82 8.91 -28.34 7.85
CA SER A 82 10.06 -29.27 7.75
C SER A 82 10.09 -29.98 6.40
N ASP A 83 8.91 -30.28 5.85
CA ASP A 83 8.74 -31.05 4.61
C ASP A 83 8.91 -30.18 3.36
N ASN A 84 9.67 -30.69 2.39
CA ASN A 84 9.96 -29.95 1.16
C ASN A 84 8.72 -29.81 0.25
N ASP A 85 7.85 -30.81 0.24
CA ASP A 85 6.61 -30.80 -0.55
C ASP A 85 5.66 -29.72 -0.03
N SER A 86 5.48 -29.62 1.29
CA SER A 86 4.70 -28.56 1.92
C SER A 86 5.29 -27.17 1.68
N LYS A 87 6.62 -27.05 1.68
CA LYS A 87 7.29 -25.78 1.31
C LYS A 87 7.01 -25.37 -0.12
N GLY A 88 6.96 -26.32 -1.05
CA GLY A 88 6.62 -26.05 -2.44
C GLY A 88 5.20 -25.52 -2.59
N ILE A 89 4.23 -26.17 -1.93
CA ILE A 89 2.81 -25.76 -1.97
C ILE A 89 2.64 -24.34 -1.39
N LEU A 90 3.19 -24.09 -0.19
CA LEU A 90 3.09 -22.78 0.47
C LEU A 90 3.74 -21.66 -0.35
N LYS A 91 4.83 -21.96 -1.05
CA LYS A 91 5.49 -21.00 -1.93
C LYS A 91 4.61 -20.65 -3.13
N THR A 92 4.07 -21.66 -3.81
CA THR A 92 3.16 -21.44 -4.95
C THR A 92 1.94 -20.63 -4.53
N GLU A 93 1.35 -20.94 -3.37
CA GLU A 93 0.23 -20.16 -2.85
C GLU A 93 0.63 -18.72 -2.54
N ALA A 94 1.80 -18.48 -1.95
CA ALA A 94 2.30 -17.12 -1.71
C ALA A 94 2.51 -16.33 -3.02
N ASP A 95 3.11 -16.97 -4.03
CA ASP A 95 3.36 -16.38 -5.34
C ASP A 95 2.04 -16.08 -6.08
N ASP A 96 1.00 -16.90 -5.89
CA ASP A 96 -0.35 -16.66 -6.42
C ASP A 96 -1.00 -15.40 -5.80
N PHE A 97 -0.84 -15.20 -4.48
CA PHE A 97 -1.34 -14.00 -3.81
C PHE A 97 -0.53 -12.74 -4.18
N GLU A 98 0.78 -12.85 -4.36
CA GLU A 98 1.61 -11.76 -4.88
C GLU A 98 1.14 -11.36 -6.29
N SER A 99 0.92 -12.35 -7.18
CA SER A 99 0.39 -12.12 -8.53
C SER A 99 -0.98 -11.46 -8.50
N TYR A 100 -1.88 -11.88 -7.60
CA TYR A 100 -3.18 -11.22 -7.42
C TYR A 100 -3.05 -9.75 -7.01
N ALA A 101 -2.11 -9.42 -6.11
CA ALA A 101 -1.86 -8.04 -5.69
C ALA A 101 -1.35 -7.18 -6.86
N ILE A 102 -0.44 -7.72 -7.66
CA ILE A 102 0.11 -7.07 -8.87
C ILE A 102 -1.00 -6.78 -9.87
N GLU A 103 -1.85 -7.75 -10.19
CA GLU A 103 -2.95 -7.56 -11.13
C GLU A 103 -3.96 -6.51 -10.65
N CYS A 104 -4.28 -6.49 -9.35
CA CYS A 104 -5.12 -5.44 -8.77
C CYS A 104 -4.51 -4.04 -8.94
N VAL A 105 -3.20 -3.91 -8.68
CA VAL A 105 -2.47 -2.65 -8.85
C VAL A 105 -2.43 -2.25 -10.33
N ARG A 106 -2.19 -3.18 -11.26
CA ARG A 106 -2.22 -2.93 -12.70
C ARG A 106 -3.57 -2.41 -13.17
N CYS A 107 -4.67 -3.01 -12.70
CA CYS A 107 -6.01 -2.51 -12.99
C CYS A 107 -6.20 -1.07 -12.49
N CYS A 108 -5.74 -0.76 -11.27
CA CYS A 108 -5.78 0.60 -10.73
C CYS A 108 -4.90 1.56 -11.55
N TYR A 109 -3.71 1.13 -11.96
CA TYR A 109 -2.76 1.91 -12.76
C TYR A 109 -3.32 2.27 -14.14
N ASN A 110 -3.99 1.31 -14.79
CA ASN A 110 -4.64 1.52 -16.07
C ASN A 110 -5.85 2.47 -15.97
N TYR A 111 -6.52 2.51 -14.81
CA TYR A 111 -7.62 3.44 -14.58
C TYR A 111 -7.14 4.86 -14.28
N ASP A 112 -6.24 5.02 -13.30
CA ASP A 112 -5.68 6.31 -12.90
C ASP A 112 -4.32 6.10 -12.22
N LYS A 113 -3.26 6.50 -12.92
CA LYS A 113 -1.87 6.30 -12.49
C LYS A 113 -1.55 6.98 -11.17
N LEU A 114 -2.07 8.20 -10.95
CA LEU A 114 -1.77 8.98 -9.74
C LEU A 114 -2.50 8.39 -8.53
N LYS A 115 -3.77 8.01 -8.69
CA LYS A 115 -4.51 7.34 -7.62
C LYS A 115 -3.96 5.96 -7.29
N ALA A 116 -3.48 5.21 -8.29
CA ALA A 116 -2.81 3.94 -8.05
C ALA A 116 -1.57 4.11 -7.16
N CYS A 117 -0.75 5.15 -7.43
CA CYS A 117 0.38 5.49 -6.57
C CYS A 117 -0.08 5.84 -5.15
N GLU A 118 -1.11 6.69 -5.01
CA GLU A 118 -1.68 7.08 -3.71
C GLU A 118 -2.13 5.86 -2.90
N ILE A 119 -2.81 4.89 -3.52
CA ILE A 119 -3.30 3.67 -2.84
C ILE A 119 -2.15 2.86 -2.23
N ILE A 120 -0.98 2.82 -2.88
CA ILE A 120 0.17 2.04 -2.42
C ILE A 120 0.83 2.66 -1.18
N ILE A 121 0.92 3.99 -1.11
CA ILE A 121 1.51 4.73 0.03
C ILE A 121 0.49 5.10 1.11
N ARG A 122 -0.80 4.96 0.83
CA ARG A 122 -1.86 5.23 1.81
C ARG A 122 -1.73 4.27 3.00
N GLN A 123 -1.84 4.84 4.19
CA GLN A 123 -1.87 4.07 5.44
C GLN A 123 -3.23 3.39 5.61
N ILE A 124 -3.19 2.08 5.88
CA ILE A 124 -4.39 1.25 6.05
C ILE A 124 -4.61 1.00 7.54
N LYS A 125 -5.54 1.76 8.12
CA LYS A 125 -5.86 1.69 9.56
C LYS A 125 -6.24 0.29 10.03
N PHE A 126 -6.92 -0.49 9.19
CA PHE A 126 -7.38 -1.84 9.51
C PHE A 126 -6.23 -2.84 9.73
N PHE A 127 -5.04 -2.59 9.22
CA PHE A 127 -3.88 -3.47 9.39
C PHE A 127 -2.76 -2.80 10.22
N GLY A 128 -3.11 -1.89 11.13
CA GLY A 128 -2.13 -1.18 11.97
C GLY A 128 -1.52 0.05 11.30
N SER A 129 -2.25 0.72 10.41
CA SER A 129 -1.77 1.92 9.70
C SER A 129 -0.51 1.70 8.85
N VAL A 130 -0.31 0.47 8.38
CA VAL A 130 0.77 0.11 7.45
C VAL A 130 0.46 0.55 6.03
N THR A 131 1.50 0.79 5.24
CA THR A 131 1.35 1.03 3.79
C THR A 131 1.54 -0.27 3.01
N CYS A 132 0.93 -0.38 1.83
CA CYS A 132 1.09 -1.57 0.98
C CYS A 132 2.57 -1.80 0.65
N LEU A 133 3.32 -0.72 0.41
CA LEU A 133 4.75 -0.79 0.11
C LEU A 133 5.58 -1.32 1.29
N GLN A 134 5.29 -0.89 2.52
CA GLN A 134 5.97 -1.39 3.72
C GLN A 134 5.74 -2.90 3.90
N VAL A 135 4.52 -3.36 3.66
CA VAL A 135 4.18 -4.79 3.74
C VAL A 135 4.89 -5.58 2.64
N ALA A 136 4.90 -5.11 1.39
CA ALA A 136 5.59 -5.78 0.28
C ALA A 136 7.09 -5.95 0.55
N ILE A 137 7.74 -4.91 1.09
CA ILE A 137 9.15 -4.96 1.47
C ILE A 137 9.37 -5.94 2.63
N ALA A 138 8.48 -5.95 3.63
CA ALA A 138 8.55 -6.90 4.72
C ALA A 138 8.34 -8.36 4.26
N ALA A 139 7.54 -8.57 3.21
CA ALA A 139 7.25 -9.87 2.60
C ALA A 139 8.33 -10.38 1.63
N ASP A 140 9.32 -9.54 1.27
CA ASP A 140 10.26 -9.81 0.17
C ASP A 140 9.52 -10.14 -1.15
N ASP A 141 8.44 -9.40 -1.44
CA ASP A 141 7.64 -9.49 -2.67
C ASP A 141 8.31 -8.68 -3.79
N LYS A 142 9.36 -9.26 -4.38
CA LYS A 142 10.20 -8.59 -5.38
C LYS A 142 9.45 -8.27 -6.67
N ALA A 143 8.52 -9.13 -7.09
CA ALA A 143 7.78 -8.90 -8.31
C ALA A 143 6.83 -7.71 -8.15
N PHE A 144 6.23 -7.55 -6.97
CA PHE A 144 5.41 -6.40 -6.64
C PHE A 144 6.20 -5.08 -6.64
N VAL A 145 7.40 -5.07 -6.05
CA VAL A 145 8.24 -3.85 -5.99
C VAL A 145 8.77 -3.45 -7.37
N HIS A 146 8.97 -4.40 -8.27
CA HIS A 146 9.44 -4.15 -9.64
C HIS A 146 8.34 -3.67 -10.60
N GLU A 147 7.10 -3.60 -10.14
CA GLU A 147 5.98 -3.19 -10.97
C GLU A 147 6.11 -1.72 -11.41
N GLU A 148 5.65 -1.37 -12.61
CA GLU A 148 5.72 -0.02 -13.18
C GLU A 148 5.11 1.04 -12.26
N THR A 149 4.11 0.65 -11.46
CA THR A 149 3.46 1.55 -10.50
C THR A 149 4.41 1.99 -9.39
N CYS A 150 5.31 1.12 -8.90
CA CYS A 150 6.32 1.46 -7.90
C CYS A 150 7.39 2.39 -8.48
N HIS A 151 7.78 2.19 -9.73
CA HIS A 151 8.70 3.09 -10.44
C HIS A 151 8.11 4.49 -10.63
N LEU A 152 6.83 4.59 -11.03
CA LEU A 152 6.15 5.88 -11.14
C LEU A 152 6.01 6.54 -9.77
N LEU A 153 5.69 5.78 -8.73
CA LEU A 153 5.60 6.29 -7.37
C LEU A 153 6.92 6.87 -6.87
N LEU A 154 8.03 6.15 -7.05
CA LEU A 154 9.36 6.63 -6.68
C LEU A 154 9.77 7.86 -7.48
N THR A 155 9.44 7.89 -8.77
CA THR A 155 9.64 9.06 -9.62
C THR A 155 8.83 10.24 -9.09
N ASN A 156 7.56 10.06 -8.77
CA ASN A 156 6.72 11.12 -8.21
C ASN A 156 7.23 11.61 -6.85
N ILE A 157 7.72 10.72 -5.98
CA ILE A 157 8.32 11.10 -4.69
C ILE A 157 9.66 11.84 -4.89
N TRP A 158 10.48 11.38 -5.83
CA TRP A 158 11.79 11.96 -6.11
C TRP A 158 11.69 13.35 -6.73
N PHE A 159 10.76 13.52 -7.67
CA PHE A 159 10.56 14.77 -8.37
C PHE A 159 9.61 15.71 -7.63
N ASP A 160 8.68 15.21 -6.80
CA ASP A 160 7.71 15.87 -5.93
C ASP A 160 7.01 17.11 -6.53
N LYS A 161 7.74 18.21 -6.71
CA LYS A 161 7.28 19.48 -7.28
C LYS A 161 7.94 19.91 -8.59
N ILE A 162 8.80 19.07 -9.14
CA ILE A 162 9.57 19.33 -10.37
C ILE A 162 8.90 18.53 -11.49
N ASP A 163 8.16 19.18 -12.38
CA ASP A 163 7.49 18.51 -13.49
C ASP A 163 8.53 17.86 -14.43
N PRO A 164 8.60 16.50 -14.55
CA PRO A 164 9.58 15.85 -15.42
C PRO A 164 9.27 16.06 -16.92
N VAL A 165 8.03 16.43 -17.24
CA VAL A 165 7.58 16.72 -18.61
C VAL A 165 8.01 18.12 -19.07
N GLN A 166 8.41 19.00 -18.12
CA GLN A 166 8.90 20.35 -18.42
C GLN A 166 10.39 20.53 -18.06
N THR A 167 11.12 19.47 -17.76
CA THR A 167 12.59 19.54 -17.68
C THR A 167 13.20 19.51 -19.06
N SER A 168 13.24 20.68 -19.70
CA SER A 168 14.25 20.93 -20.75
C SER A 168 15.63 20.58 -20.18
N THR A 169 16.52 19.97 -20.97
CA THR A 169 17.91 19.65 -20.58
C THR A 169 18.62 20.80 -19.87
N LYS A 170 18.20 22.04 -20.16
CA LYS A 170 18.63 23.28 -19.53
C LYS A 170 18.38 23.34 -18.01
N GLU A 171 17.23 22.88 -17.50
CA GLU A 171 16.92 22.93 -16.06
C GLU A 171 17.72 21.88 -15.28
N ILE A 172 17.94 20.69 -15.86
CA ILE A 172 18.80 19.65 -15.26
C ILE A 172 20.25 20.14 -15.18
N ILE A 173 20.75 20.77 -16.25
CA ILE A 173 22.08 21.38 -16.28
C ILE A 173 22.17 22.52 -15.24
N LYS A 174 21.11 23.31 -15.08
CA LYS A 174 21.06 24.40 -14.08
C LYS A 174 21.09 23.90 -12.64
N ILE A 175 20.42 22.78 -12.35
CA ILE A 175 20.49 22.11 -11.03
C ILE A 175 21.90 21.56 -10.80
N PHE A 176 22.52 20.92 -11.80
CA PHE A 176 23.90 20.44 -11.70
C PHE A 176 24.92 21.57 -11.51
N ILE A 177 24.76 22.70 -12.22
CA ILE A 177 25.60 23.88 -12.07
C ILE A 177 25.39 24.53 -10.69
N SER A 178 24.15 24.59 -10.20
CA SER A 178 23.83 25.08 -8.86
C SER A 178 24.45 24.21 -7.76
N LEU A 179 24.50 22.89 -7.95
CA LEU A 179 25.11 21.94 -7.02
C LEU A 179 26.66 22.05 -7.07
N LEU A 180 27.22 22.22 -8.28
CA LEU A 180 28.66 22.35 -8.52
C LEU A 180 29.21 23.69 -7.99
N THR A 181 28.41 24.75 -7.98
CA THR A 181 28.82 26.10 -7.56
C THR A 181 28.58 26.39 -6.07
N LEU A 182 28.15 25.38 -5.29
CA LEU A 182 28.02 25.38 -3.83
C LEU A 182 27.56 26.72 -3.22
N GLY A 183 26.25 27.02 -3.32
CA GLY A 183 25.58 27.93 -2.39
C GLY A 183 25.70 29.44 -2.64
N MET A 184 26.51 29.93 -3.59
CA MET A 184 26.58 31.38 -3.86
C MET A 184 25.36 31.97 -4.59
N MET A 185 24.56 31.13 -5.26
CA MET A 185 23.36 31.54 -6.01
C MET A 185 22.06 30.97 -5.40
N ALA A 186 22.07 30.57 -4.11
CA ALA A 186 20.85 30.12 -3.44
C ALA A 186 19.79 31.23 -3.30
N HIS A 187 20.16 32.50 -3.49
CA HIS A 187 19.22 33.62 -3.44
C HIS A 187 18.28 33.69 -4.66
N SER A 188 18.61 33.02 -5.77
CA SER A 188 17.85 33.10 -7.04
C SER A 188 16.88 31.93 -7.26
N LEU A 189 16.94 30.86 -6.46
CA LEU A 189 16.42 29.55 -6.87
C LEU A 189 15.34 28.96 -5.94
N VAL A 190 14.55 29.83 -5.32
CA VAL A 190 13.35 29.40 -4.58
C VAL A 190 12.10 29.81 -5.36
N LEU A 191 11.88 29.16 -6.51
CA LEU A 191 10.56 29.15 -7.13
C LEU A 191 9.83 27.88 -6.64
N PHE A 192 9.33 27.92 -5.41
CA PHE A 192 8.35 26.93 -4.97
C PHE A 192 7.03 27.23 -5.68
N ARG A 193 6.54 26.28 -6.49
CA ARG A 193 5.14 26.29 -6.89
C ARG A 193 4.29 26.08 -5.63
N THR A 194 3.42 27.05 -5.34
CA THR A 194 2.29 26.86 -4.45
C THR A 194 1.41 25.77 -5.03
N VAL A 195 1.11 24.77 -4.21
CA VAL A 195 0.08 23.77 -4.49
C VAL A 195 -1.19 24.53 -4.85
N GLU A 196 -1.59 24.49 -6.13
CA GLU A 196 -2.96 24.84 -6.49
C GLU A 196 -3.82 23.73 -5.90
N THR A 197 -4.39 24.01 -4.72
CA THR A 197 -5.60 23.35 -4.26
C THR A 197 -6.65 23.58 -5.33
N SER A 198 -6.85 22.61 -6.20
CA SER A 198 -8.04 22.50 -7.02
C SER A 198 -9.23 22.24 -6.11
N ASP A 199 -9.71 23.31 -5.46
CA ASP A 199 -11.10 23.47 -5.07
C ASP A 199 -11.94 23.49 -6.35
N SER A 200 -12.25 22.31 -6.90
CA SER A 200 -13.37 22.14 -7.79
C SER A 200 -14.61 21.78 -6.97
N LYS A 201 -15.29 22.85 -6.53
CA LYS A 201 -16.75 22.99 -6.47
C LYS A 201 -17.53 21.67 -6.49
N VAL A 202 -18.05 21.31 -5.31
CA VAL A 202 -19.31 20.58 -5.19
C VAL A 202 -20.38 21.40 -5.93
N SER A 203 -20.61 21.03 -7.18
CA SER A 203 -21.81 21.42 -7.92
C SER A 203 -22.98 20.70 -7.25
N GLN A 204 -23.72 21.43 -6.43
CA GLN A 204 -25.09 21.06 -6.05
C GLN A 204 -25.92 20.87 -7.34
N PRO A 205 -26.58 19.72 -7.55
CA PRO A 205 -27.77 19.70 -8.39
C PRO A 205 -28.91 20.31 -7.57
N SER A 206 -29.30 21.52 -7.95
CA SER A 206 -30.54 22.17 -7.52
C SER A 206 -31.74 21.29 -7.88
N LEU A 207 -32.43 20.81 -6.85
CA LEU A 207 -33.76 20.26 -6.94
C LEU A 207 -34.73 21.37 -7.38
N LYS A 208 -35.34 21.22 -8.54
CA LYS A 208 -36.68 21.72 -8.88
C LYS A 208 -37.37 20.66 -9.72
#